data_AF-A0A4S8LG89-F1
#
_entry.id   AF-A0A4S8LG89-F1
#
_cell.length_a   1.000
_cell.length_b   1.000
_cell.length_c   1.000
_cell.angle_alpha   90.00
_cell.angle_beta   90.00
_cell.angle_gamma   90.00
#
_symmetry.space_group_name_H-M   'P 1'
#
loop_
_entity.id
_entity.type
_entity.pdbx_description
1 polymer ?
#
loop_
_entity_poly.entity_id
_entity_poly.type
_entity_poly.pdbx_seq_one_letter_code
_entity_poly.pdbx_strand_id
1 'polypeptide(L)'
;MYNTYQVATKKDSLTETLKNDSNFKNIFGSMTKHSMDCYFFISDFQSKNFASQMFQFDTAQKIRDYTKVFRDLEAQLTGTQIEVTTVSLLKITPAIEEINLDSKLKLLKVRDTLPPKSRCLPGTRHATIGRIMNWTVSGEKPIFWLFGVAGSGKSSLMGTLHNMFVDMSFESRLAAFIRFDRNDYNDASMFIRTLAYELARFD
;
A
#
# COMPACT_ATOMS: atom_id res chain seq x y z
N MET A 1 4.36 -11.61 -0.23
CA MET A 1 4.42 -12.71 -1.23
C MET A 1 3.27 -12.66 -2.23
N TYR A 2 2.04 -12.38 -1.80
CA TYR A 2 0.88 -12.23 -2.70
C TYR A 2 1.09 -11.16 -3.79
N ASN A 3 1.66 -10.00 -3.44
CA ASN A 3 1.88 -8.91 -4.39
C ASN A 3 2.97 -9.23 -5.45
N THR A 4 4.02 -9.96 -5.07
CA THR A 4 5.07 -10.43 -6.00
C THR A 4 4.54 -11.46 -7.01
N TYR A 5 3.60 -12.32 -6.57
CA TYR A 5 2.89 -13.24 -7.46
C TYR A 5 1.98 -12.50 -8.44
N GLN A 6 1.34 -11.40 -8.01
CA GLN A 6 0.48 -10.61 -8.90
C GLN A 6 1.24 -10.00 -10.07
N VAL A 7 2.46 -9.50 -9.84
CA VAL A 7 3.34 -8.97 -10.90
C VAL A 7 3.67 -10.05 -11.94
N ALA A 8 3.97 -11.29 -11.51
CA ALA A 8 4.23 -12.41 -12.43
C ALA A 8 2.97 -12.90 -13.17
N THR A 9 1.77 -12.62 -12.64
CA THR A 9 0.49 -13.00 -13.27
C THR A 9 -0.14 -11.91 -14.13
N LYS A 10 0.37 -10.67 -14.08
CA LYS A 10 -0.09 -9.59 -14.96
C LYS A 10 0.09 -10.02 -16.42
N LYS A 11 -0.92 -9.73 -17.24
CA LYS A 11 -0.95 -10.07 -18.67
C LYS A 11 -0.54 -8.83 -19.45
N ASP A 12 0.75 -8.51 -19.37
CA ASP A 12 1.35 -7.47 -20.21
C ASP A 12 2.47 -8.08 -21.08
N SER A 13 2.82 -7.36 -22.14
CA SER A 13 3.78 -7.81 -23.16
C SER A 13 5.16 -8.16 -22.57
N LEU A 14 5.54 -7.54 -21.46
CA LEU A 14 6.80 -7.80 -20.75
C LEU A 14 6.71 -9.11 -19.97
N THR A 15 5.59 -9.33 -19.27
CA THR A 15 5.36 -10.55 -18.49
C THR A 15 5.19 -11.78 -19.39
N GLU A 16 4.64 -11.63 -20.59
CA GLU A 16 4.62 -12.70 -21.60
C GLU A 16 6.01 -13.02 -22.14
N THR A 17 6.83 -12.00 -22.42
CA THR A 17 8.21 -12.20 -22.87
C THR A 17 9.03 -12.92 -21.80
N LEU A 18 8.85 -12.55 -20.53
CA LEU A 18 9.50 -13.19 -19.39
C LEU A 18 9.04 -14.62 -19.13
N LYS A 19 7.74 -14.91 -19.32
CA LYS A 19 7.20 -16.27 -19.19
C LYS A 19 7.75 -17.23 -20.24
N ASN A 20 8.12 -16.70 -21.41
CA ASN A 20 8.66 -17.47 -22.53
C ASN A 20 10.19 -17.64 -22.45
N ASP A 21 10.87 -16.90 -21.57
CA ASP A 21 12.30 -17.05 -21.33
C ASP A 21 12.58 -18.28 -20.45
N SER A 22 13.28 -19.26 -21.01
CA SER A 22 13.60 -20.52 -20.32
C SER A 22 14.51 -20.33 -19.10
N ASN A 23 15.41 -19.34 -19.12
CA ASN A 23 16.33 -19.07 -18.02
C ASN A 23 15.56 -18.44 -16.85
N PHE A 24 14.77 -17.40 -17.14
CA PHE A 24 13.92 -16.75 -16.13
C PHE A 24 12.92 -17.73 -15.51
N LYS A 25 12.28 -18.57 -16.32
CA LYS A 25 11.36 -19.61 -15.83
C LYS A 25 12.05 -20.58 -14.87
N ASN A 26 13.30 -20.97 -15.16
CA ASN A 26 14.08 -21.85 -14.30
C ASN A 26 14.52 -21.17 -13.00
N ILE A 27 14.97 -19.91 -13.08
CA ILE A 27 15.37 -19.11 -11.93
C ILE A 27 14.17 -18.85 -11.01
N PHE A 28 13.04 -18.41 -11.58
CA PHE A 28 11.80 -18.18 -10.84
C PHE A 28 11.23 -19.47 -10.23
N GLY A 29 11.27 -20.58 -10.98
CA GLY A 29 10.91 -21.91 -10.46
C GLY A 29 11.79 -22.34 -9.29
N SER A 30 13.10 -22.08 -9.35
CA SER A 30 14.04 -22.37 -8.26
C SER A 30 13.78 -21.48 -7.05
N MET A 31 13.53 -20.19 -7.26
CA MET A 31 13.24 -19.22 -6.20
C MET A 31 11.95 -19.55 -5.46
N THR A 32 10.87 -19.89 -6.18
CA THR A 32 9.59 -20.29 -5.57
C THR A 32 9.74 -21.60 -4.80
N LYS A 33 10.43 -22.60 -5.36
CA LYS A 33 10.72 -23.86 -4.67
C LYS A 33 11.50 -23.65 -3.37
N HIS A 34 12.62 -22.93 -3.41
CA HIS A 34 13.44 -22.71 -2.22
C HIS A 34 12.76 -21.84 -1.17
N SER A 35 11.94 -20.86 -1.60
CA SER A 35 11.12 -20.08 -0.66
C SER A 35 10.07 -20.94 0.05
N MET A 36 9.47 -21.90 -0.67
CA MET A 36 8.52 -22.86 -0.11
C MET A 36 9.21 -23.82 0.86
N ASP A 37 10.38 -24.35 0.49
CA ASP A 37 11.17 -25.23 1.35
C ASP A 37 11.60 -24.52 2.64
N CYS A 38 12.04 -23.26 2.56
CA CYS A 38 12.34 -22.45 3.74
C CYS A 38 11.11 -22.20 4.61
N TYR A 39 9.94 -21.94 4.01
CA TYR A 39 8.70 -21.77 4.74
C TYR A 39 8.30 -23.04 5.50
N PHE A 40 8.36 -24.21 4.86
CA PHE A 40 8.10 -25.49 5.51
C PHE A 40 9.10 -25.78 6.64
N PHE A 41 10.38 -25.47 6.42
CA PHE A 41 11.41 -25.62 7.46
C PHE A 41 11.15 -24.72 8.68
N ILE A 42 10.83 -23.44 8.46
CA ILE A 42 10.56 -22.47 9.54
C ILE A 42 9.28 -22.85 10.31
N SER A 43 8.23 -23.31 9.61
CA SER A 43 6.98 -23.73 10.24
C SER A 43 7.14 -25.02 11.05
N ASP A 44 7.87 -26.03 10.55
CA ASP A 44 8.20 -27.24 11.31
C ASP A 44 9.06 -26.91 12.55
N PHE A 45 10.00 -25.97 12.43
CA PHE A 45 10.82 -25.47 13.54
C PHE A 45 9.99 -24.81 14.66
N GLN A 46 8.99 -24.01 14.31
CA GLN A 46 8.10 -23.38 15.31
C GLN A 46 7.15 -24.38 15.98
N SER A 47 6.79 -25.48 15.31
CA SER A 47 5.86 -26.48 15.85
C SER A 47 6.49 -27.42 16.89
N LYS A 48 7.81 -27.58 16.88
CA LYS A 48 8.56 -28.48 17.77
C LYS A 48 9.16 -27.71 18.95
N ASN A 49 8.35 -27.40 19.94
CA ASN A 49 8.88 -26.98 21.24
C ASN A 49 9.65 -28.13 21.91
N PHE A 50 10.85 -27.84 22.40
CA PHE A 50 11.59 -28.61 23.43
C PHE A 50 12.58 -29.74 23.02
N ALA A 51 13.26 -29.66 21.87
CA ALA A 51 14.41 -30.55 21.55
C ALA A 51 15.71 -29.77 21.19
N SER A 52 15.92 -28.62 21.81
CA SER A 52 16.69 -27.50 21.25
C SER A 52 18.20 -27.52 21.42
N GLN A 53 18.86 -28.62 21.80
CA GLN A 53 20.33 -28.62 21.96
C GLN A 53 21.10 -29.62 21.08
N MET A 54 20.46 -30.64 20.51
CA MET A 54 21.14 -31.60 19.62
C MET A 54 20.90 -31.33 18.12
N PHE A 55 19.83 -30.60 17.77
CA PHE A 55 19.48 -30.26 16.37
C PHE A 55 20.02 -28.89 15.89
N GLN A 56 20.72 -28.13 16.73
CA GLN A 56 21.21 -26.80 16.35
C GLN A 56 22.26 -26.85 15.23
N PHE A 57 23.08 -27.90 15.17
CA PHE A 57 24.13 -28.02 14.14
C PHE A 57 23.54 -28.28 12.74
N ASP A 58 22.55 -29.17 12.63
CA ASP A 58 21.81 -29.43 11.38
C ASP A 58 20.97 -28.20 10.97
N THR A 59 20.36 -27.51 11.93
CA THR A 59 19.59 -26.27 11.68
C THR A 59 20.49 -25.15 11.17
N ALA A 60 21.61 -24.89 11.84
CA ALA A 60 22.56 -23.85 11.42
C ALA A 60 23.20 -24.18 10.07
N GLN A 61 23.44 -25.47 9.79
CA GLN A 61 23.93 -25.89 8.48
C GLN A 61 22.88 -25.67 7.39
N LYS A 62 21.63 -26.09 7.59
CA LYS A 62 20.53 -25.83 6.65
C LYS A 62 20.31 -24.33 6.40
N ILE A 63 20.40 -23.48 7.44
CA ILE A 63 20.32 -22.02 7.28
C ILE A 63 21.47 -21.51 6.38
N ARG A 64 22.70 -22.00 6.59
CA ARG A 64 23.84 -21.63 5.74
C ARG A 64 23.64 -22.10 4.30
N ASP A 65 23.12 -23.30 4.11
CA ASP A 65 22.86 -23.88 2.79
C ASP A 65 21.79 -23.06 2.05
N TYR A 66 20.67 -22.71 2.70
CA TYR A 66 19.65 -21.84 2.11
C TYR A 66 20.21 -20.44 1.81
N THR A 67 20.98 -19.84 2.72
CA THR A 67 21.60 -18.52 2.51
C THR A 67 22.55 -18.54 1.31
N LYS A 68 23.27 -19.64 1.10
CA LYS A 68 24.13 -19.80 -0.07
C LYS A 68 23.31 -19.90 -1.36
N VAL A 69 22.25 -20.72 -1.36
CA VAL A 69 21.35 -20.87 -2.52
C VAL A 69 20.71 -19.54 -2.92
N PHE A 70 20.22 -18.74 -1.96
CA PHE A 70 19.65 -17.42 -2.26
C PHE A 70 20.69 -16.42 -2.79
N ARG A 71 21.92 -16.46 -2.27
CA ARG A 71 23.02 -15.62 -2.81
C ARG A 71 23.43 -16.04 -4.22
N ASP A 72 23.49 -17.34 -4.50
CA ASP A 72 23.80 -17.84 -5.84
C ASP A 72 22.68 -17.49 -6.85
N LEU A 73 21.41 -17.51 -6.41
CA LEU A 73 20.27 -17.04 -7.21
C LEU A 73 20.32 -15.52 -7.46
N GLU A 74 20.66 -14.72 -6.44
CA GLU A 74 20.85 -13.27 -6.56
C GLU A 74 21.99 -12.92 -7.53
N ALA A 75 23.10 -13.67 -7.46
CA ALA A 75 24.24 -13.50 -8.37
C ALA A 75 23.88 -13.87 -9.82
N GLN A 76 23.07 -14.91 -10.03
CA GLN A 76 22.56 -15.28 -11.36
C GLN A 76 21.66 -14.19 -11.94
N LEU A 77 20.75 -13.64 -11.13
CA LEU A 77 19.90 -12.51 -11.52
C LEU A 77 20.69 -11.24 -11.88
N THR A 78 21.86 -11.06 -11.28
CA THR A 78 22.72 -9.87 -11.46
C THR A 78 23.75 -10.05 -12.59
N GLY A 79 24.11 -11.29 -12.93
CA GLY A 79 25.19 -11.62 -13.87
C GLY A 79 24.83 -11.58 -15.35
N THR A 80 23.54 -11.61 -15.72
CA THR A 80 23.06 -11.70 -17.10
C THR A 80 22.59 -10.35 -17.62
N GLN A 81 23.18 -9.82 -18.71
CA GLN A 81 22.84 -8.50 -19.29
C GLN A 81 21.35 -8.34 -19.63
N ILE A 82 20.70 -9.40 -20.13
CA ILE A 82 19.27 -9.43 -20.49
C ILE A 82 18.37 -9.34 -19.24
N GLU A 83 18.86 -9.80 -18.09
CA GLU A 83 18.13 -9.90 -16.83
C GLU A 83 18.28 -8.62 -15.99
N VAL A 84 19.47 -7.99 -16.02
CA VAL A 84 19.69 -6.63 -15.50
C VAL A 84 18.79 -5.62 -16.21
N THR A 85 18.62 -5.73 -17.54
CA THR A 85 17.68 -4.90 -18.30
C THR A 85 16.24 -5.14 -17.85
N THR A 86 15.86 -6.40 -17.60
CA THR A 86 14.50 -6.75 -17.17
C THR A 86 14.19 -6.29 -15.75
N VAL A 87 15.09 -6.54 -14.78
CA VAL A 87 14.93 -6.07 -13.39
C VAL A 87 14.92 -4.54 -13.35
N SER A 88 15.73 -3.88 -14.19
CA SER A 88 15.71 -2.43 -14.32
C SER A 88 14.40 -1.94 -14.95
N LEU A 89 13.87 -2.61 -15.99
CA LEU A 89 12.55 -2.32 -16.57
C LEU A 89 11.43 -2.48 -15.53
N LEU A 90 11.46 -3.55 -14.72
CA LEU A 90 10.47 -3.75 -13.64
C LEU A 90 10.50 -2.64 -12.58
N LYS A 91 11.64 -1.95 -12.39
CA LYS A 91 11.75 -0.77 -11.51
C LYS A 91 11.38 0.53 -12.22
N ILE A 92 11.71 0.65 -13.51
CA ILE A 92 11.47 1.85 -14.32
C ILE A 92 10.01 1.99 -14.71
N THR A 93 9.33 0.89 -15.08
CA THR A 93 7.92 0.91 -15.49
C THR A 93 7.00 1.55 -14.45
N PRO A 94 7.01 1.15 -13.15
CA PRO A 94 6.18 1.82 -12.15
C PRO A 94 6.56 3.29 -11.95
N ALA A 95 7.85 3.64 -12.03
CA ALA A 95 8.28 5.03 -11.96
C ALA A 95 7.80 5.86 -13.15
N ILE A 96 7.79 5.31 -14.36
CA ILE A 96 7.23 5.96 -15.56
C ILE A 96 5.71 6.10 -15.43
N GLU A 97 5.03 5.08 -14.92
CA GLU A 97 3.58 5.14 -14.64
C GLU A 97 3.25 6.25 -13.63
N GLU A 98 4.05 6.38 -12.56
CA GLU A 98 3.93 7.45 -11.56
C GLU A 98 4.17 8.84 -12.18
N ILE A 99 5.23 9.00 -12.99
CA ILE A 99 5.51 10.26 -13.70
C ILE A 99 4.37 10.62 -14.66
N ASN A 100 3.85 9.64 -15.40
CA ASN A 100 2.73 9.83 -16.32
C ASN A 100 1.47 10.25 -15.55
N LEU A 101 1.20 9.61 -14.41
CA LEU A 101 0.10 9.98 -13.53
C LEU A 101 0.25 11.41 -13.01
N ASP A 102 1.41 11.77 -12.44
CA ASP A 102 1.69 13.13 -11.96
C ASP A 102 1.53 14.18 -13.08
N SER A 103 2.00 13.87 -14.29
CA SER A 103 1.86 14.75 -15.45
C SER A 103 0.39 14.98 -15.84
N LYS A 104 -0.45 13.94 -15.78
CA LYS A 104 -1.91 14.04 -16.02
C LYS A 104 -2.60 14.79 -14.89
N LEU A 105 -2.21 14.55 -13.65
CA LEU A 105 -2.78 15.21 -12.48
C LEU A 105 -2.48 16.71 -12.45
N LYS A 106 -1.31 17.14 -12.92
CA LYS A 106 -0.99 18.57 -13.12
C LYS A 106 -1.97 19.29 -14.04
N LEU A 107 -2.58 18.59 -15.01
CA LEU A 107 -3.59 19.18 -15.90
C LEU A 107 -4.88 19.55 -15.18
N LEU A 108 -5.18 18.92 -14.03
CA LEU A 108 -6.36 19.25 -13.23
C LEU A 108 -6.26 20.64 -12.58
N LYS A 109 -5.05 21.24 -12.52
CA LYS A 109 -4.80 22.57 -11.95
C LYS A 109 -5.44 22.73 -10.56
N VAL A 110 -5.27 21.71 -9.72
CA VAL A 110 -5.82 21.70 -8.36
C VAL A 110 -5.06 22.72 -7.51
N ARG A 111 -5.80 23.57 -6.78
CA ARG A 111 -5.25 24.46 -5.77
C ARG A 111 -4.94 23.65 -4.51
N ASP A 112 -3.93 24.10 -3.75
CA ASP A 112 -3.62 23.55 -2.43
C ASP A 112 -4.89 23.33 -1.59
N THR A 113 -5.06 22.09 -1.14
CA THR A 113 -6.19 21.70 -0.31
C THR A 113 -6.06 22.30 1.08
N LEU A 114 -7.19 22.68 1.66
CA LEU A 114 -7.19 23.28 2.98
C LEU A 114 -7.16 22.20 4.07
N PRO A 115 -6.17 22.21 4.98
CA PRO A 115 -6.10 21.22 6.05
C PRO A 115 -7.27 21.40 7.04
N PRO A 116 -7.52 20.44 7.93
CA PRO A 116 -8.50 20.61 8.98
C PRO A 116 -8.26 21.88 9.83
N LYS A 117 -9.34 22.60 10.16
CA LYS A 117 -9.25 23.88 10.91
C LYS A 117 -8.74 23.71 12.34
N SER A 118 -9.20 22.65 13.00
CA SER A 118 -8.93 22.38 14.41
C SER A 118 -9.37 20.97 14.75
N ARG A 119 -9.12 20.55 15.98
CA ARG A 119 -9.54 19.26 16.53
C ARG A 119 -10.44 19.48 17.73
N CYS A 120 -11.30 18.51 18.03
CA CYS A 120 -12.04 18.49 19.28
C CYS A 120 -11.08 18.49 20.47
N LEU A 121 -11.54 19.07 21.59
CA LEU A 121 -10.86 18.93 22.87
C LEU A 121 -10.83 17.44 23.26
N PRO A 122 -9.72 16.95 23.83
CA PRO A 122 -9.63 15.59 24.32
C PRO A 122 -10.81 15.26 25.25
N GLY A 123 -11.34 14.05 25.14
CA GLY A 123 -12.44 13.61 26.00
C GLY A 123 -13.84 14.09 25.58
N THR A 124 -13.98 14.86 24.49
CA THR A 124 -15.26 15.42 24.06
C THR A 124 -15.82 14.72 22.82
N ARG A 125 -17.14 14.84 22.59
CA ARG A 125 -17.82 14.39 21.35
C ARG A 125 -17.75 12.90 21.03
N HIS A 126 -17.33 12.04 21.98
CA HIS A 126 -17.22 10.60 21.79
C HIS A 126 -18.47 9.94 21.17
N ALA A 127 -19.66 10.26 21.68
CA ALA A 127 -20.90 9.69 21.16
C ALA A 127 -21.11 10.01 19.67
N THR A 128 -20.80 11.25 19.25
CA THR A 128 -20.92 11.66 17.84
C THR A 128 -19.84 11.02 16.98
N ILE A 129 -18.60 10.95 17.47
CA ILE A 129 -17.50 10.27 16.78
C ILE A 129 -17.85 8.80 16.57
N GLY A 130 -18.26 8.09 17.64
CA GLY A 130 -18.66 6.69 17.58
C GLY A 130 -19.80 6.43 16.60
N ARG A 131 -20.79 7.34 16.53
CA ARG A 131 -21.88 7.26 15.55
C ARG A 131 -21.38 7.38 14.11
N ILE A 132 -20.48 8.33 13.82
CA ILE A 132 -19.92 8.52 12.48
C ILE A 132 -19.01 7.35 12.10
N MET A 133 -18.19 6.88 13.03
CA MET A 133 -17.35 5.69 12.86
C MET A 133 -18.18 4.45 12.54
N ASN A 134 -19.24 4.20 13.30
CA ASN A 134 -20.13 3.08 13.03
C ASN A 134 -20.81 3.22 11.66
N TRP A 135 -21.24 4.43 11.29
CA TRP A 135 -21.77 4.71 9.96
C TRP A 135 -20.75 4.36 8.86
N THR A 136 -19.49 4.77 9.00
CA THR A 136 -18.44 4.45 8.01
C THR A 136 -18.19 2.96 7.86
N VAL A 137 -18.29 2.17 8.93
CA VAL A 137 -18.10 0.71 8.88
C VAL A 137 -19.34 0.01 8.32
N SER A 138 -20.54 0.47 8.68
CA SER A 138 -21.80 -0.15 8.24
C SER A 138 -22.03 -0.06 6.73
N GLY A 139 -21.56 1.02 6.08
CA GLY A 139 -21.72 1.23 4.63
C GLY A 139 -23.16 1.40 4.14
N GLU A 140 -24.17 1.41 5.02
CA GLU A 140 -25.58 1.37 4.65
C GLU A 140 -26.07 2.62 3.91
N LYS A 141 -25.42 3.77 4.12
CA LYS A 141 -25.78 5.05 3.48
C LYS A 141 -24.54 5.72 2.90
N PRO A 142 -24.57 6.17 1.63
CA PRO A 142 -23.40 6.75 0.98
C PRO A 142 -23.04 8.16 1.48
N ILE A 143 -23.96 8.87 2.14
CA ILE A 143 -23.76 10.25 2.59
C ILE A 143 -24.22 10.40 4.04
N PHE A 144 -23.36 11.02 4.87
CA PHE A 144 -23.69 11.45 6.23
C PHE A 144 -23.76 12.97 6.31
N TRP A 145 -24.92 13.51 6.68
CA TRP A 145 -25.12 14.94 6.82
C TRP A 145 -25.02 15.37 8.29
N LEU A 146 -23.97 16.12 8.64
CA LEU A 146 -23.77 16.69 9.98
C LEU A 146 -24.15 18.18 10.01
N PHE A 147 -25.17 18.53 10.80
CA PHE A 147 -25.66 19.90 10.97
C PHE A 147 -25.69 20.31 12.44
N GLY A 148 -25.82 21.63 12.69
CA GLY A 148 -25.90 22.19 14.03
C GLY A 148 -25.57 23.69 14.05
N VAL A 149 -25.83 24.35 15.17
CA VAL A 149 -25.63 25.80 15.34
C VAL A 149 -24.19 26.25 15.10
N ALA A 150 -23.99 27.49 14.67
CA ALA A 150 -22.65 28.07 14.53
C ALA A 150 -21.88 27.99 15.87
N GLY A 151 -20.57 27.80 15.82
CA GLY A 151 -19.74 27.64 17.03
C GLY A 151 -19.83 26.27 17.72
N SER A 152 -20.71 25.35 17.28
CA SER A 152 -20.86 24.03 17.93
C SER A 152 -19.68 23.06 17.73
N GLY A 153 -18.57 23.48 17.13
CA GLY A 153 -17.38 22.64 16.94
C GLY A 153 -17.46 21.59 15.82
N LYS A 154 -18.37 21.73 14.84
CA LYS A 154 -18.48 20.78 13.70
C LYS A 154 -17.19 20.63 12.91
N SER A 155 -16.53 21.76 12.59
CA SER A 155 -15.24 21.73 11.87
C SER A 155 -14.13 21.08 12.69
N SER A 156 -14.15 21.25 14.01
CA SER A 156 -13.22 20.60 14.94
C SER A 156 -13.45 19.08 14.98
N LEU A 157 -14.72 18.65 14.93
CA LEU A 157 -15.07 17.23 14.84
C LEU A 157 -14.55 16.60 13.54
N MET A 158 -14.71 17.29 12.41
CA MET A 158 -14.17 16.82 11.12
C MET A 158 -12.65 16.71 11.14
N GLY A 159 -11.94 17.62 11.81
CA GLY A 159 -10.49 17.50 11.96
C GLY A 159 -10.04 16.37 12.88
N THR A 160 -10.80 16.06 13.93
CA THR A 160 -10.55 14.86 14.74
C THR A 160 -10.77 13.58 13.92
N LEU A 161 -11.87 13.50 13.15
CA LEU A 161 -12.16 12.35 12.28
C LEU A 161 -11.11 12.19 11.17
N HIS A 162 -10.69 13.29 10.53
CA HIS A 162 -9.61 13.29 9.55
C HIS A 162 -8.37 12.58 10.09
N ASN A 163 -7.87 13.01 11.25
CA ASN A 163 -6.68 12.38 11.85
C ASN A 163 -6.93 10.91 12.18
N MET A 164 -8.08 10.59 12.76
CA MET A 164 -8.42 9.20 13.07
C MET A 164 -8.39 8.31 11.81
N PHE A 165 -8.93 8.76 10.66
CA PHE A 165 -8.94 7.98 9.42
C PHE A 165 -7.59 7.90 8.72
N VAL A 166 -6.74 8.92 8.86
CA VAL A 166 -5.35 8.88 8.41
C VAL A 166 -4.54 7.89 9.27
N ASP A 167 -4.77 7.86 10.58
CA ASP A 167 -3.97 7.08 11.55
C ASP A 167 -4.44 5.61 11.72
N MET A 168 -5.55 5.20 11.11
CA MET A 168 -6.25 3.94 11.46
C MET A 168 -5.65 2.64 10.89
N SER A 169 -4.64 2.69 10.02
CA SER A 169 -3.97 1.50 9.46
C SER A 169 -2.62 1.81 8.79
N PHE A 170 -1.90 0.77 8.34
CA PHE A 170 -0.69 0.92 7.50
C PHE A 170 -0.97 1.67 6.18
N GLU A 171 -2.21 1.61 5.70
CA GLU A 171 -2.73 2.40 4.58
C GLU A 171 -3.90 3.26 5.09
N SER A 172 -3.94 4.54 4.74
CA SER A 172 -5.03 5.45 5.11
C SER A 172 -6.37 4.88 4.65
N ARG A 173 -7.45 5.01 5.44
CA ARG A 173 -8.82 4.72 4.97
C ARG A 173 -9.54 5.96 4.45
N LEU A 174 -8.85 7.10 4.45
CA LEU A 174 -9.35 8.37 3.97
C LEU A 174 -8.87 8.58 2.53
N ALA A 175 -9.77 8.36 1.57
CA ALA A 175 -9.45 8.52 0.15
C ALA A 175 -9.37 10.00 -0.28
N ALA A 176 -10.13 10.88 0.36
CA ALA A 176 -10.07 12.32 0.11
C ALA A 176 -10.61 13.12 1.30
N PHE A 177 -10.03 14.29 1.55
CA PHE A 177 -10.58 15.29 2.46
C PHE A 177 -10.63 16.66 1.80
N ILE A 178 -11.84 17.18 1.58
CA ILE A 178 -12.04 18.45 0.89
C ILE A 178 -12.78 19.40 1.81
N ARG A 179 -12.11 20.51 2.15
CA ARG A 179 -12.66 21.56 3.01
C ARG A 179 -12.93 22.81 2.19
N PHE A 180 -14.18 23.26 2.24
CA PHE A 180 -14.59 24.56 1.67
C PHE A 180 -14.45 25.66 2.72
N ASP A 181 -13.95 26.83 2.30
CA ASP A 181 -14.04 28.07 3.06
C ASP A 181 -14.87 29.08 2.26
N ARG A 182 -15.42 30.10 2.92
CA ARG A 182 -16.21 31.13 2.24
C ARG A 182 -15.31 32.09 1.46
N ASN A 183 -14.10 32.31 1.97
CA ASN A 183 -13.14 33.25 1.41
C ASN A 183 -12.19 32.57 0.41
N ASP A 184 -11.95 31.28 0.60
CA ASP A 184 -11.09 30.45 -0.24
C ASP A 184 -11.81 29.13 -0.53
N TYR A 185 -11.67 28.58 -1.75
CA TYR A 185 -12.21 27.26 -2.04
C TYR A 185 -13.76 27.20 -2.04
N ASN A 186 -14.43 28.16 -2.72
CA ASN A 186 -15.89 28.27 -2.78
C ASN A 186 -16.51 27.88 -4.14
N ASP A 187 -15.71 27.33 -5.06
CA ASP A 187 -16.14 26.91 -6.39
C ASP A 187 -16.41 25.40 -6.46
N ALA A 188 -17.63 25.03 -6.86
CA ALA A 188 -18.04 23.64 -7.05
C ALA A 188 -17.24 22.93 -8.16
N SER A 189 -16.75 23.66 -9.17
CA SER A 189 -15.90 23.07 -10.22
C SER A 189 -14.57 22.56 -9.66
N MET A 190 -14.08 23.21 -8.60
CA MET A 190 -12.84 22.85 -7.92
C MET A 190 -12.99 21.58 -7.10
N PHE A 191 -14.15 21.36 -6.48
CA PHE A 191 -14.46 20.13 -5.74
C PHE A 191 -14.23 18.87 -6.59
N ILE A 192 -14.78 18.83 -7.80
CA ILE A 192 -14.68 17.65 -8.68
C ILE A 192 -13.23 17.39 -9.08
N ARG A 193 -12.48 18.44 -9.43
CA ARG A 193 -11.07 18.32 -9.81
C ARG A 193 -10.21 17.83 -8.65
N THR A 194 -10.46 18.35 -7.46
CA THR A 194 -9.75 17.93 -6.25
C THR A 194 -10.11 16.52 -5.84
N LEU A 195 -11.39 16.15 -5.90
CA LEU A 195 -11.80 14.78 -5.61
C LEU A 195 -11.13 13.80 -6.57
N ALA A 196 -11.13 14.09 -7.86
CA ALA A 196 -10.43 13.26 -8.84
C ALA A 196 -8.92 13.18 -8.56
N TYR A 197 -8.30 14.29 -8.18
CA TYR A 197 -6.87 14.33 -7.83
C TYR A 197 -6.53 13.51 -6.58
N GLU A 198 -7.29 13.66 -5.49
CA GLU A 198 -7.07 12.92 -4.24
C GLU A 198 -7.30 11.41 -4.44
N LEU A 199 -8.39 11.04 -5.14
CA LEU A 199 -8.70 9.62 -5.41
C LEU A 199 -7.64 8.96 -6.31
N ALA A 200 -7.12 9.67 -7.31
CA ALA A 200 -6.07 9.15 -8.18
C ALA A 200 -4.72 8.98 -7.48
N ARG A 201 -4.50 9.64 -6.33
CA ARG A 201 -3.30 9.46 -5.51
C ARG A 201 -3.47 8.42 -4.39
N PHE A 202 -4.72 8.00 -4.16
CA PHE A 202 -5.06 7.03 -3.15
C PHE A 202 -4.95 5.58 -3.64
N ASP A 203 -5.21 5.35 -4.93
CA ASP A 203 -5.11 4.06 -5.64
C ASP A 203 -3.65 3.69 -5.98
#